data_AF-A0A4Y2HZY3-F1
#
_entry.id   AF-A0A4Y2HZY3-F1
#
_cell.length_a   1.000
_cell.length_b   1.000
_cell.length_c   1.000
_cell.angle_alpha   90.00
_cell.angle_beta   90.00
_cell.angle_gamma   90.00
#
_symmetry.space_group_name_H-M   'P 1'
#
loop_
_entity.id
_entity.type
_entity.pdbx_description
1 polymer ?
#
loop_
_entity_poly.entity_id
_entity_poly.type
_entity_poly.pdbx_seq_one_letter_code
_entity_poly.pdbx_strand_id
1 'polypeptide(L)'
;MSIFAGARKCDLKILADELGETVNDSHKLKDLKKIILASKEYDEETAKEWMNTIINERKEREEIAERRRKDEIQIAEQKRQEEIELRKLEYEERMRKEEQEIAERRRQEEIELRKQEYEERKRKDEMEFELQKTTPWNRRYVFKFKFCLQSKCKQYAD
;
A
#
# COMPACT_ATOMS: atom_id res chain seq x y z
N MET A 1 26.13 47.73 31.26
CA MET A 1 25.29 47.05 30.25
C MET A 1 23.92 46.81 30.87
N SER A 2 22.81 46.92 30.14
CA SER A 2 21.49 46.64 30.74
C SER A 2 21.21 45.13 30.71
N ILE A 3 21.36 44.48 31.86
CA ILE A 3 20.99 43.07 32.14
C ILE A 3 19.55 42.69 31.72
N PHE A 4 18.64 43.65 31.61
CA PHE A 4 17.25 43.43 31.20
C PHE A 4 17.01 43.63 29.69
N ALA A 5 18.07 43.67 28.88
CA ALA A 5 17.95 43.77 27.43
C ALA A 5 17.32 42.47 26.87
N GLY A 6 16.15 42.58 26.24
CA GLY A 6 15.42 41.43 25.68
C GLY A 6 14.48 40.69 26.63
N ALA A 7 14.40 41.10 27.90
CA ALA A 7 13.47 40.55 28.89
C ALA A 7 12.03 41.02 28.62
N ARG A 8 11.09 40.08 28.58
CA ARG A 8 9.65 40.34 28.49
C ARG A 8 9.08 40.64 29.88
N LYS A 9 7.87 41.19 29.91
CA LYS A 9 7.15 41.50 31.17
C LYS A 9 6.97 40.25 32.05
N CYS A 10 6.72 39.08 31.46
CA CYS A 10 6.62 37.82 32.18
C CYS A 10 7.96 37.37 32.78
N ASP A 11 9.07 37.51 32.05
CA ASP A 11 10.39 37.14 32.56
C ASP A 11 10.79 38.00 33.79
N LEU A 12 10.47 39.30 33.75
CA LEU A 12 10.71 40.22 34.88
C LEU A 12 9.78 39.98 36.07
N LYS A 13 8.58 39.45 35.84
CA LYS A 13 7.67 39.07 36.92
C LYS A 13 8.21 37.86 37.68
N ILE A 14 8.66 36.84 36.94
CA ILE A 14 9.29 35.64 37.51
C ILE A 14 10.54 36.03 38.32
N LEU A 15 11.39 36.90 37.77
CA LEU A 15 12.59 37.35 38.48
C LEU A 15 12.28 38.10 39.78
N ALA A 16 11.21 38.91 39.80
CA ALA A 16 10.83 39.66 40.98
C ALA A 16 10.16 38.78 42.05
N ASP A 17 9.38 37.77 41.63
CA ASP A 17 8.81 36.76 42.53
C ASP A 17 9.95 35.94 43.20
N GLU A 18 11.01 35.60 42.47
CA GLU A 18 12.19 34.91 43.02
C GLU A 18 13.04 35.78 43.98
N LEU A 19 12.99 37.11 43.82
CA LEU A 19 13.59 38.06 44.76
C LEU A 19 12.68 38.33 45.98
N GLY A 20 11.53 37.65 46.09
CA GLY A 20 10.59 37.78 47.20
C GLY A 20 9.74 39.06 47.17
N GLU A 21 9.73 39.79 46.06
CA GLU A 21 8.97 41.04 45.91
C GLU A 21 7.57 40.76 45.36
N THR A 22 6.54 41.41 45.93
CA THR A 22 5.16 41.19 45.50
C THR A 22 4.87 41.93 44.19
N VAL A 23 4.65 41.20 43.10
CA VAL A 23 4.44 41.81 41.78
C VAL A 23 3.03 41.57 41.22
N ASN A 24 2.25 42.64 41.14
CA ASN A 24 0.93 42.60 40.47
C ASN A 24 1.04 42.70 38.94
N ASP A 25 0.10 42.07 38.23
CA ASP A 25 0.02 42.08 36.76
C ASP A 25 -0.23 43.46 36.15
N SER A 26 -0.68 44.44 36.93
CA SER A 26 -0.91 45.82 36.49
C SER A 26 0.38 46.63 36.33
N HIS A 27 1.48 46.21 36.97
CA HIS A 27 2.74 46.96 36.93
C HIS A 27 3.29 47.05 35.50
N LYS A 28 3.79 48.24 35.12
CA LYS A 28 4.44 48.40 33.82
C LYS A 28 5.85 47.83 33.90
N LEU A 29 6.41 47.49 32.74
CA LEU A 29 7.78 46.96 32.64
C LEU A 29 8.84 47.89 33.27
N LYS A 30 8.59 49.21 33.27
CA LYS A 30 9.43 50.20 33.97
C LYS A 30 9.33 50.09 35.49
N ASP A 31 8.15 49.81 36.03
CA ASP A 31 7.89 49.71 37.47
C ASP A 31 8.51 48.41 38.01
N LEU A 32 8.38 47.30 37.25
CA LEU A 32 9.04 46.02 37.56
C LEU A 32 10.56 46.17 37.67
N LYS A 33 11.18 46.85 36.71
CA LYS A 33 12.62 47.12 36.74
C LYS A 33 13.03 47.93 37.97
N LYS A 34 12.20 48.89 38.39
CA LYS A 34 12.47 49.69 39.59
C LYS A 34 12.34 48.86 40.87
N ILE A 35 11.34 47.98 40.96
CA ILE A 35 11.14 47.09 42.10
C ILE A 35 12.33 46.15 42.25
N ILE A 36 12.74 45.48 41.17
CA ILE A 36 13.89 44.57 41.16
C ILE A 36 15.17 45.28 41.60
N LEU A 37 15.44 46.47 41.07
CA LEU A 37 16.62 47.28 41.43
C LEU A 37 16.56 47.84 42.86
N ALA A 38 15.38 47.92 43.47
CA ALA A 38 15.19 48.42 44.83
C ALA A 38 15.21 47.30 45.89
N SER A 39 15.22 46.02 45.46
CA SER A 39 15.23 44.88 46.38
C SER A 39 16.55 44.81 47.15
N LYS A 40 16.47 44.49 48.44
CA LYS A 40 17.63 44.48 49.36
C LYS A 40 18.65 43.38 49.05
N GLU A 41 18.20 42.30 48.40
CA GLU A 41 19.01 41.13 48.06
C GLU A 41 19.44 41.14 46.59
N TYR A 42 19.35 42.29 45.94
CA TYR A 42 19.71 42.45 44.55
C TYR A 42 21.24 42.35 44.34
N ASP A 43 21.69 41.23 43.79
CA ASP A 43 23.04 41.06 43.25
C ASP A 43 23.02 41.01 41.71
N GLU A 44 23.90 41.77 41.06
CA GLU A 44 23.87 41.95 39.60
C GLU A 44 24.29 40.68 38.85
N GLU A 45 25.21 39.87 39.41
CA GLU A 45 25.64 38.60 38.82
C GLU A 45 24.58 37.53 38.97
N THR A 46 24.04 37.38 40.19
CA THR A 46 22.95 36.45 40.50
C THR A 46 21.73 36.76 39.64
N ALA A 47 21.24 38.02 39.63
CA ALA A 47 20.08 38.41 38.83
C ALA A 47 20.28 38.17 37.31
N LYS A 48 21.52 38.25 36.83
CA LYS A 48 21.86 37.96 35.44
C LYS A 48 21.83 36.47 35.14
N GLU A 49 22.32 35.61 36.04
CA GLU A 49 22.21 34.16 35.92
C GLU A 49 20.75 33.70 35.93
N TRP A 50 19.94 34.19 36.88
CA TRP A 50 18.51 33.92 36.93
C TRP A 50 17.78 34.37 35.66
N MET A 51 18.08 35.57 35.16
CA MET A 51 17.52 36.07 33.92
C MET A 51 17.90 35.19 32.71
N ASN A 52 19.14 34.71 32.65
CA ASN A 52 19.57 33.80 31.58
C ASN A 52 18.83 32.46 31.65
N THR A 53 18.64 31.89 32.86
CA THR A 53 17.88 30.66 33.06
C THR A 53 16.44 30.81 32.60
N ILE A 54 15.75 31.88 33.02
CA ILE A 54 14.35 32.15 32.63
C ILE A 54 14.21 32.31 31.10
N ILE A 55 15.15 33.02 30.46
CA ILE A 55 15.15 33.20 29.01
C ILE A 55 15.43 31.87 28.29
N ASN A 56 16.34 31.04 28.79
CA ASN A 56 16.67 29.74 28.21
C ASN A 56 15.50 28.75 28.34
N GLU A 57 14.89 28.62 29.50
CA GLU A 57 13.73 27.75 29.71
C GLU A 57 12.57 28.12 28.78
N ARG A 58 12.34 29.42 28.56
CA ARG A 58 11.36 29.86 27.57
C ARG A 58 11.71 29.37 26.17
N LYS A 59 12.95 29.60 25.73
CA LYS A 59 13.40 29.21 24.39
C LYS A 59 13.28 27.69 24.21
N GLU A 60 13.66 26.90 25.21
CA GLU A 60 13.51 25.45 25.18
C GLU A 60 12.04 25.02 25.07
N ARG A 61 11.12 25.67 25.80
CA ARG A 61 9.68 25.39 25.66
C ARG A 61 9.15 25.74 24.28
N GLU A 62 9.58 26.87 23.71
CA GLU A 62 9.21 27.28 22.35
C GLU A 62 9.76 26.28 21.32
N GLU A 63 11.01 25.83 21.47
CA GLU A 63 11.64 24.83 20.61
C GLU A 63 10.97 23.45 20.69
N ILE A 64 10.61 22.99 21.90
CA ILE A 64 9.86 21.73 22.08
C ILE A 64 8.50 21.82 21.40
N ALA A 65 7.80 22.95 21.52
CA ALA A 65 6.52 23.15 20.86
C ALA A 65 6.65 23.18 19.33
N GLU A 66 7.70 23.80 18.79
CA GLU A 66 8.00 23.81 17.36
C GLU A 66 8.34 22.41 16.84
N ARG A 67 9.20 21.67 17.55
CA ARG A 67 9.55 20.28 17.22
C ARG A 67 8.30 19.40 17.17
N ARG A 68 7.42 19.50 18.16
CA ARG A 68 6.13 18.77 18.16
C ARG A 68 5.28 19.07 16.92
N ARG A 69 5.17 20.34 16.52
CA ARG A 69 4.45 20.70 15.29
C ARG A 69 5.10 20.10 14.05
N LYS A 70 6.43 20.11 13.99
CA LYS A 70 7.17 19.52 12.87
C LYS A 70 6.99 18.00 12.82
N ASP A 71 7.03 17.33 13.96
CA ASP A 71 6.81 15.89 14.07
C ASP A 71 5.37 15.52 13.66
N GLU A 72 4.37 16.30 14.09
CA GLU A 72 2.97 16.12 13.67
C GLU A 72 2.80 16.22 12.14
N ILE A 73 3.45 17.22 11.51
CA ILE A 73 3.44 17.38 10.06
C ILE A 73 4.11 16.19 9.38
N GLN A 74 5.27 15.76 9.89
CA GLN A 74 6.01 14.62 9.33
C GLN A 74 5.23 13.32 9.43
N ILE A 75 4.59 13.04 10.58
CA ILE A 75 3.73 11.87 10.77
C ILE A 75 2.54 11.92 9.82
N ALA A 76 1.91 13.09 9.63
CA ALA A 76 0.79 13.24 8.71
C ALA A 76 1.20 13.02 7.23
N GLU A 77 2.41 13.44 6.86
CA GLU A 77 2.96 13.20 5.52
C GLU A 77 3.31 11.72 5.30
N GLN A 78 3.93 11.06 6.27
CA GLN A 78 4.20 9.62 6.24
C GLN A 78 2.92 8.80 6.06
N LYS A 79 1.87 9.10 6.83
CA LYS A 79 0.57 8.42 6.69
C LYS A 79 -0.04 8.58 5.30
N ARG A 80 0.06 9.78 4.71
CA ARG A 80 -0.40 10.01 3.32
C ARG A 80 0.38 9.16 2.32
N GLN A 81 1.69 9.04 2.51
CA GLN A 81 2.53 8.24 1.64
C GLN A 81 2.20 6.74 1.77
N GLU A 82 2.03 6.24 3.00
CA GLU A 82 1.63 4.86 3.28
C GLU A 82 0.25 4.54 2.67
N GLU A 83 -0.72 5.45 2.77
CA GLU A 83 -2.05 5.27 2.16
C GLU A 83 -1.96 5.13 0.63
N ILE A 84 -1.12 5.95 -0.01
CA ILE A 84 -0.89 5.86 -1.45
C ILE A 84 -0.24 4.53 -1.82
N GLU A 85 0.72 4.06 -1.03
CA GLU A 85 1.42 2.79 -1.26
C GLU A 85 0.48 1.58 -1.09
N LEU A 86 -0.33 1.57 -0.03
CA LEU A 86 -1.36 0.55 0.19
C LEU A 86 -2.34 0.49 -0.99
N ARG A 87 -2.81 1.65 -1.48
CA ARG A 87 -3.72 1.70 -2.62
C ARG A 87 -3.09 1.17 -3.91
N LYS A 88 -1.77 1.36 -4.11
CA LYS A 88 -1.04 0.77 -5.23
C LYS A 88 -0.96 -0.74 -5.11
N LEU A 89 -0.65 -1.26 -3.92
CA LEU A 89 -0.59 -2.70 -3.68
C LEU A 89 -1.95 -3.38 -3.90
N GLU A 90 -3.04 -2.80 -3.39
CA GLU A 90 -4.39 -3.29 -3.62
C GLU A 90 -4.74 -3.34 -5.12
N TYR A 91 -4.35 -2.29 -5.86
CA TYR A 91 -4.53 -2.26 -7.31
C TYR A 91 -3.75 -3.38 -8.00
N GLU A 92 -2.47 -3.57 -7.65
CA GLU A 92 -1.63 -4.64 -8.21
C GLU A 92 -2.18 -6.04 -7.90
N GLU A 93 -2.63 -6.29 -6.66
CA GLU A 93 -3.25 -7.56 -6.30
C GLU A 93 -4.52 -7.82 -7.11
N ARG A 94 -5.37 -6.80 -7.30
CA ARG A 94 -6.57 -6.92 -8.12
C ARG A 94 -6.21 -7.24 -9.56
N MET A 95 -5.24 -6.54 -10.14
CA MET A 95 -4.78 -6.82 -11.51
C MET A 95 -4.24 -8.25 -11.66
N ARG A 96 -3.48 -8.75 -10.67
CA ARG A 96 -3.00 -10.15 -10.68
C ARG A 96 -4.14 -11.16 -10.62
N LYS A 97 -5.17 -10.91 -9.81
CA LYS A 97 -6.34 -11.78 -9.73
C LYS A 97 -7.11 -11.80 -11.05
N GLU A 98 -7.36 -10.64 -11.64
CA GLU A 98 -8.03 -10.53 -12.95
C GLU A 98 -7.24 -11.27 -14.05
N GLU A 99 -5.92 -11.14 -14.08
CA GLU A 99 -5.07 -11.85 -15.03
C GLU A 99 -5.16 -13.38 -14.84
N GLN A 100 -5.15 -13.85 -13.60
CA GLN A 100 -5.33 -15.27 -13.28
C GLN A 100 -6.69 -15.79 -13.73
N GLU A 101 -7.77 -15.06 -13.47
CA GLU A 101 -9.13 -15.43 -13.89
C GLU A 101 -9.26 -15.49 -15.42
N ILE A 102 -8.67 -14.53 -16.14
CA ILE A 102 -8.66 -14.54 -17.62
C ILE A 102 -7.85 -15.75 -18.12
N ALA A 103 -6.69 -16.02 -17.53
CA ALA A 103 -5.87 -17.18 -17.91
C ALA A 103 -6.60 -18.51 -17.66
N GLU A 104 -7.31 -18.64 -16.54
CA GLU A 104 -8.10 -19.82 -16.23
C GLU A 104 -9.27 -20.00 -17.20
N ARG A 105 -10.00 -18.92 -17.50
CA ARG A 105 -11.09 -18.94 -18.49
C ARG A 105 -10.58 -19.41 -19.86
N ARG A 106 -9.45 -18.87 -20.32
CA ARG A 106 -8.83 -19.29 -21.59
C ARG A 106 -8.46 -20.77 -21.61
N ARG A 107 -7.90 -21.29 -20.51
CA ARG A 107 -7.60 -22.73 -20.39
C ARG A 107 -8.87 -23.57 -20.48
N GLN A 108 -9.95 -23.13 -19.83
CA GLN A 108 -11.23 -23.84 -19.86
C GLN A 108 -11.83 -23.84 -21.27
N GLU A 109 -11.82 -22.69 -21.95
CA GLU A 109 -12.25 -22.56 -23.34
C GLU A 109 -11.42 -23.46 -24.28
N GLU A 110 -10.09 -23.50 -24.11
CA GLU A 110 -9.21 -24.38 -24.90
C GLU A 110 -9.54 -25.86 -24.69
N ILE A 111 -9.78 -26.28 -23.44
CA ILE A 111 -10.19 -27.65 -23.12
C ILE A 111 -11.55 -27.98 -23.77
N GLU A 112 -12.49 -27.05 -23.75
CA GLU A 112 -13.81 -27.23 -24.34
C GLU A 112 -13.75 -27.34 -25.86
N LEU A 113 -13.00 -26.46 -26.52
CA LEU A 113 -12.74 -26.54 -27.96
C LEU A 113 -12.11 -27.88 -28.34
N ARG A 114 -11.10 -28.34 -27.58
CA ARG A 114 -10.46 -29.64 -27.83
C ARG A 114 -11.42 -30.83 -27.68
N LYS A 115 -12.37 -30.76 -26.74
CA LYS A 115 -13.44 -31.76 -26.62
C LYS A 115 -14.36 -31.75 -27.83
N GLN A 116 -14.75 -30.57 -28.31
CA GLN A 116 -15.59 -30.44 -29.50
C GLN A 116 -14.89 -30.99 -30.75
N GLU A 117 -13.61 -30.65 -30.96
CA GLU A 117 -12.81 -31.18 -32.07
C GLU A 117 -12.71 -32.72 -32.04
N TYR A 118 -12.57 -33.30 -30.85
CA TYR A 118 -12.54 -34.76 -30.69
C TYR A 118 -13.88 -35.40 -31.07
N GLU A 119 -15.01 -34.83 -30.61
CA GLU A 119 -16.35 -35.30 -30.97
C GLU A 119 -16.62 -35.14 -32.47
N GLU A 120 -16.20 -34.05 -33.10
CA GLU A 120 -16.32 -33.88 -34.55
C GLU A 120 -15.50 -34.90 -35.32
N ARG A 121 -14.25 -35.16 -34.89
CA ARG A 121 -13.40 -36.18 -35.52
C ARG A 121 -14.03 -37.56 -35.40
N LYS A 122 -14.52 -37.92 -34.22
CA LYS A 122 -15.24 -39.17 -33.99
C LYS A 122 -16.46 -39.33 -34.90
N ARG A 123 -17.28 -38.28 -35.06
CA ARG A 123 -18.43 -38.30 -35.99
C ARG A 123 -17.99 -38.45 -37.45
N LYS A 124 -16.90 -37.81 -37.86
CA LYS A 124 -16.33 -37.96 -39.21
C LYS A 124 -15.84 -39.39 -39.45
N ASP A 125 -15.10 -39.96 -38.50
CA ASP A 125 -14.59 -41.34 -38.59
C ASP A 125 -15.75 -42.36 -38.65
N GLU A 126 -16.81 -42.17 -37.85
CA GLU A 126 -18.02 -43.00 -37.89
C GLU A 126 -18.72 -42.90 -39.26
N MET A 127 -18.86 -41.69 -39.80
CA MET A 127 -19.47 -41.47 -41.13
C MET A 127 -18.61 -42.07 -42.24
N GLU A 128 -17.29 -41.92 -42.18
CA GLU A 128 -16.33 -42.50 -43.12
C GLU A 128 -16.40 -44.03 -43.11
N PHE A 129 -16.48 -44.64 -41.93
CA PHE A 129 -16.65 -46.08 -41.77
C PHE A 129 -17.94 -46.59 -42.43
N GLU A 130 -19.07 -45.89 -42.25
CA GLU A 130 -20.33 -46.24 -42.92
C GLU A 130 -20.26 -46.05 -44.45
N LEU A 131 -19.63 -44.98 -44.92
CA LEU A 131 -19.40 -44.78 -46.36
C LEU A 131 -18.53 -45.92 -46.93
N GLN A 132 -17.47 -46.33 -46.23
CA GLN A 132 -16.59 -47.42 -46.65
C GLN A 132 -17.34 -48.75 -46.83
N LYS A 133 -18.35 -49.04 -45.99
CA LYS A 133 -19.22 -50.23 -46.15
C LYS A 133 -20.05 -50.21 -47.44
N THR A 134 -20.46 -49.03 -47.88
CA THR A 134 -21.33 -48.88 -49.08
C THR A 134 -20.54 -48.77 -50.38
N THR A 135 -19.24 -48.48 -50.34
CA THR A 135 -18.42 -48.34 -51.55
C THR A 135 -18.32 -49.65 -52.38
N PRO A 136 -18.34 -49.56 -53.74
CA PRO A 136 -18.39 -50.74 -54.61
C PRO A 136 -17.17 -51.67 -54.53
N TRP A 137 -16.00 -51.15 -54.15
CA TRP A 137 -14.77 -51.93 -54.05
C TRP A 137 -14.84 -52.98 -52.93
N ASN A 138 -15.44 -52.66 -51.78
CA ASN A 138 -15.66 -53.62 -50.69
C ASN A 138 -16.72 -54.67 -51.05
N ARG A 139 -17.80 -54.28 -51.75
CA ARG A 139 -18.75 -55.26 -52.31
C ARG A 139 -18.10 -56.19 -53.31
N ARG A 140 -17.20 -55.69 -54.17
CA ARG A 140 -16.51 -56.49 -55.19
C ARG A 140 -15.51 -57.47 -54.57
N TYR A 141 -14.77 -57.08 -53.53
CA TYR A 141 -13.90 -58.00 -52.79
C TYR A 141 -14.68 -59.12 -52.11
N VAL A 142 -15.78 -58.81 -51.42
CA VAL A 142 -16.64 -59.82 -50.78
C VAL A 142 -17.28 -60.74 -51.82
N PHE A 143 -17.74 -60.22 -52.97
CA PHE A 143 -18.27 -61.05 -54.07
C PHE A 143 -17.18 -61.95 -54.70
N LYS A 144 -15.97 -61.42 -54.93
CA LYS A 144 -14.85 -62.19 -55.50
C LYS A 144 -14.40 -63.30 -54.55
N PHE A 145 -14.40 -63.06 -53.24
CA PHE A 145 -14.11 -64.07 -52.22
C PHE A 145 -15.21 -65.14 -52.13
N LYS A 146 -16.49 -64.75 -52.13
CA LYS A 146 -17.63 -65.68 -52.14
C LYS A 146 -17.65 -66.56 -53.40
N PHE A 147 -17.39 -65.98 -54.57
CA PHE A 147 -17.38 -66.71 -55.84
C PHE A 147 -16.19 -67.68 -55.95
N CYS A 148 -15.02 -67.31 -55.41
CA CYS A 148 -13.85 -68.18 -55.34
C CYS A 148 -14.08 -69.40 -54.42
N LEU A 149 -14.74 -69.22 -53.27
CA LEU A 149 -15.12 -70.32 -52.37
C LEU A 149 -16.16 -71.26 -52.98
N GLN A 150 -17.20 -70.73 -53.64
CA GLN A 150 -18.22 -71.56 -54.32
C GLN A 150 -17.64 -72.38 -55.48
N SER A 151 -16.71 -71.80 -56.24
CA SER A 151 -16.05 -72.50 -57.35
C SER A 151 -15.14 -73.62 -56.87
N LYS A 152 -14.44 -73.42 -55.75
CA LYS A 152 -13.64 -74.48 -55.11
C LYS A 152 -14.51 -75.59 -54.55
N CYS A 153 -15.64 -75.30 -53.91
CA CYS A 153 -16.54 -76.35 -53.40
C CYS A 153 -17.17 -77.24 -54.48
N LYS A 154 -17.36 -76.74 -55.72
CA LYS A 154 -17.86 -77.55 -56.84
C LYS A 154 -16.82 -78.50 -57.44
N GLN A 155 -15.52 -78.29 -57.20
CA GLN A 155 -14.45 -79.17 -57.68
C GLN A 155 -14.19 -80.38 -56.77
N TYR A 156 -14.82 -80.46 -55.60
CA TYR A 156 -14.66 -81.55 -54.63
C TYR A 156 -15.97 -82.35 -54.41
N ALA A 157 -16.94 -82.24 -55.31
CA ALA A 157 -18.26 -82.88 -55.20
C ALA A 157 -18.56 -83.89 -56.33
N ASP A 158 -17.54 -84.34 -57.06
CA ASP A 158 -17.57 -85.52 -57.94
C ASP A 158 -16.81 -86.69 -57.29
#